data_AF-A0A413PG38-F1
#
_entry.id   AF-A0A413PG38-F1
#
_cell.length_a   1.000
_cell.length_b   1.000
_cell.length_c   1.000
_cell.angle_alpha   90.00
_cell.angle_beta   90.00
_cell.angle_gamma   90.00
#
_symmetry.space_group_name_H-M   'P 1'
#
loop_
_entity.id
_entity.type
_entity.pdbx_description
1 polymer ?
#
loop_
_entity_poly.entity_id
_entity_poly.type
_entity_poly.pdbx_seq_one_letter_code
_entity_poly.pdbx_strand_id
1 'polypeptide(L)'
;MARMSIFNPNMAKLLPKFMKADETDVALSHAMDVLLAEPANRAKILRKWDQIDNMNDAQLDEMAWEFNIDWWDSSFSLETKRSVIRTCYRVHEKRGTKWAVEELITSASEWVKLRSGSSTAAGRTGSKFRQVQRSRKTVCFIF
;
A
#
# COMPACT_ATOMS: atom_id res chain seq x y z
N MET A 1 -29.20 3.03 17.33
CA MET A 1 -28.13 2.53 18.22
C MET A 1 -26.86 2.36 17.41
N ALA A 2 -25.71 2.83 17.91
CA ALA A 2 -24.44 2.66 17.20
C ALA A 2 -24.08 1.17 17.06
N ARG A 3 -23.70 0.76 15.84
CA ARG A 3 -23.19 -0.57 15.52
C ARG A 3 -21.84 -0.77 16.21
N MET A 4 -21.68 -1.87 16.93
CA MET A 4 -20.40 -2.21 17.57
C MET A 4 -19.37 -2.53 16.49
N SER A 5 -18.20 -1.91 16.58
CA SER A 5 -17.07 -2.13 15.67
C SER A 5 -15.78 -2.17 16.47
N ILE A 6 -14.72 -2.73 15.92
CA ILE A 6 -13.42 -2.79 16.59
C ILE A 6 -12.89 -1.39 16.96
N PHE A 7 -13.30 -0.34 16.24
CA PHE A 7 -12.91 1.05 16.46
C PHE A 7 -13.77 1.78 17.50
N ASN A 8 -14.92 1.21 17.86
CA ASN A 8 -15.80 1.73 18.88
C ASN A 8 -16.32 0.53 19.70
N PRO A 9 -15.44 -0.06 20.53
CA PRO A 9 -15.80 -1.21 21.34
C PRO A 9 -16.81 -0.81 22.41
N ASN A 10 -17.74 -1.73 22.70
CA ASN A 10 -18.63 -1.64 23.85
C ASN A 10 -18.73 -3.04 24.43
N MET A 11 -17.74 -3.42 25.23
CA MET A 11 -17.62 -4.78 25.76
C MET A 11 -18.77 -5.14 26.71
N ALA A 12 -19.39 -4.15 27.38
CA ALA A 12 -20.56 -4.36 28.23
C ALA A 12 -21.77 -4.97 27.48
N LYS A 13 -21.85 -4.79 26.16
CA LYS A 13 -22.91 -5.42 25.34
C LYS A 13 -22.69 -6.91 25.11
N LEU A 14 -21.44 -7.38 25.13
CA LEU A 14 -21.07 -8.78 24.93
C LEU A 14 -21.34 -9.65 26.16
N LEU A 15 -21.39 -9.04 27.34
CA LEU A 15 -21.68 -9.77 28.57
C LEU A 15 -23.06 -10.44 28.50
N PRO A 16 -23.17 -11.72 28.91
CA PRO A 16 -24.45 -12.38 29.14
C PRO A 16 -25.31 -11.62 30.15
N LYS A 17 -26.64 -11.75 30.04
CA LYS A 17 -27.59 -11.01 30.88
C LYS A 17 -27.36 -11.19 32.39
N PHE A 18 -26.85 -12.34 32.83
CA PHE A 18 -26.62 -12.63 34.24
C PHE A 18 -25.35 -11.94 34.82
N MET A 19 -24.32 -11.68 34.01
CA MET A 19 -23.09 -11.00 34.45
C MET A 19 -23.24 -9.48 34.50
N LYS A 20 -24.20 -8.91 33.76
CA LYS A 20 -24.44 -7.45 33.75
C LYS A 20 -24.94 -6.89 35.09
N ALA A 21 -25.36 -7.76 36.00
CA ALA A 21 -25.81 -7.37 37.32
C ALA A 21 -24.63 -7.08 38.27
N ASP A 22 -23.45 -7.62 37.98
CA ASP A 22 -22.27 -7.43 38.82
C ASP A 22 -21.47 -6.19 38.39
N GLU A 23 -21.12 -5.34 39.37
CA GLU A 23 -20.41 -4.09 39.12
C GLU A 23 -18.96 -4.35 38.69
N THR A 24 -18.34 -5.45 39.14
CA THR A 24 -16.94 -5.77 38.81
C THR A 24 -16.80 -6.23 37.37
N ASP A 25 -17.75 -7.03 36.87
CA ASP A 25 -17.82 -7.45 35.48
C ASP A 25 -18.04 -6.26 34.52
N VAL A 26 -18.91 -5.32 34.91
CA VAL A 26 -19.13 -4.08 34.14
C VAL A 26 -17.88 -3.20 34.14
N ALA A 27 -17.23 -3.01 35.30
CA ALA A 27 -15.99 -2.25 35.41
C ALA A 27 -14.85 -2.87 34.57
N LEU A 28 -14.72 -4.20 34.59
CA LEU A 28 -13.76 -4.92 33.75
C LEU A 28 -14.03 -4.69 32.26
N SER A 29 -15.30 -4.72 31.85
CA SER A 29 -15.66 -4.47 30.45
C SER A 29 -15.25 -3.06 29.99
N HIS A 30 -15.42 -2.05 30.85
CA HIS A 30 -14.97 -0.68 30.58
C HIS A 30 -13.45 -0.56 30.55
N ALA A 31 -12.74 -1.26 31.43
CA ALA A 31 -11.27 -1.31 31.39
C ALA A 31 -10.77 -1.90 30.06
N MET A 32 -11.43 -2.95 29.56
CA MET A 32 -11.11 -3.55 28.26
C MET A 32 -11.40 -2.62 27.09
N ASP A 33 -12.49 -1.83 27.14
CA ASP A 33 -12.79 -0.82 26.13
C ASP A 33 -11.64 0.21 26.00
N VAL A 34 -11.08 0.66 27.13
CA VAL A 34 -9.93 1.59 27.17
C VAL A 34 -8.67 0.93 26.58
N LEU A 35 -8.37 -0.30 26.99
CA LEU A 35 -7.19 -1.03 26.50
C LEU A 35 -7.26 -1.34 25.00
N LEU A 36 -8.45 -1.58 24.45
CA LEU A 36 -8.64 -1.89 23.04
C LEU A 36 -8.64 -0.66 22.13
N ALA A 37 -8.89 0.53 22.66
CA ALA A 37 -8.94 1.77 21.86
C ALA A 37 -7.60 2.06 21.16
N GLU A 38 -6.48 1.88 21.84
CA GLU A 38 -5.15 2.18 21.31
C GLU A 38 -4.71 1.17 20.21
N PRO A 39 -4.78 -0.16 20.42
CA PRO A 39 -4.57 -1.15 19.36
C PRO A 39 -5.51 -0.99 18.17
N ALA A 40 -6.79 -0.69 18.40
CA ALA A 40 -7.76 -0.50 17.31
C ALA A 40 -7.41 0.69 16.42
N ASN A 41 -6.85 1.77 16.98
CA ASN A 41 -6.36 2.90 16.20
C ASN A 41 -5.11 2.54 15.40
N ARG A 42 -4.16 1.79 15.98
CA ARG A 42 -3.00 1.29 15.23
C ARG A 42 -3.39 0.33 14.11
N ALA A 43 -4.44 -0.46 14.29
CA ALA A 43 -4.93 -1.40 13.28
C ALA A 43 -5.35 -0.71 11.97
N LYS A 44 -5.72 0.59 12.00
CA LYS A 44 -6.01 1.36 10.78
C LYS A 44 -4.78 1.49 9.87
N ILE A 45 -3.58 1.55 10.46
CA ILE A 45 -2.30 1.67 9.74
C ILE A 45 -1.96 0.37 9.00
N LEU A 46 -2.41 -0.78 9.52
CA LEU A 46 -2.15 -2.09 8.90
C LEU A 46 -2.83 -2.25 7.53
N ARG A 47 -3.81 -1.41 7.20
CA ARG A 47 -4.53 -1.45 5.92
C ARG A 47 -3.69 -0.82 4.79
N LYS A 48 -2.59 -1.49 4.39
CA LYS A 48 -1.62 -0.98 3.40
C LYS A 48 -2.31 -0.45 2.12
N TRP A 49 -3.16 -1.27 1.50
CA TRP A 49 -3.77 -0.99 0.19
C TRP A 49 -4.69 0.23 0.14
N ASP A 50 -5.28 0.61 1.26
CA ASP A 50 -6.20 1.74 1.32
C ASP A 50 -5.51 3.06 1.62
N GLN A 51 -4.27 3.00 2.11
CA GLN A 51 -3.51 4.17 2.56
C GLN A 51 -2.56 4.70 1.48
N ILE A 52 -2.73 4.31 0.21
CA ILE A 52 -1.87 4.72 -0.92
C ILE A 52 -1.73 6.26 -1.00
N ASP A 53 -2.80 7.00 -0.68
CA ASP A 53 -2.78 8.47 -0.68
C ASP A 53 -2.00 9.09 0.48
N ASN A 54 -1.83 8.37 1.59
CA ASN A 54 -1.17 8.86 2.81
C ASN A 54 0.28 8.38 2.96
N MET A 55 0.78 7.57 2.01
CA MET A 55 2.14 7.03 2.06
C MET A 55 3.20 8.06 1.65
N ASN A 56 4.38 7.92 2.26
CA ASN A 56 5.59 8.66 1.91
C ASN A 56 6.31 8.04 0.69
N ASP A 57 7.29 8.76 0.14
CA ASP A 57 8.00 8.35 -1.07
C ASP A 57 8.74 7.01 -0.93
N ALA A 58 9.43 6.81 0.20
CA ALA A 58 10.17 5.57 0.47
C ALA A 58 9.22 4.35 0.61
N GLN A 59 8.04 4.54 1.22
CA GLN A 59 7.02 3.51 1.33
C GLN A 59 6.45 3.13 -0.03
N LEU A 60 6.26 4.11 -0.93
CA LEU A 60 5.81 3.85 -2.29
C LEU A 60 6.86 3.08 -3.10
N ASP A 61 8.15 3.36 -2.90
CA ASP A 61 9.23 2.61 -3.54
C ASP A 61 9.31 1.15 -3.05
N GLU A 62 9.17 0.92 -1.73
CA GLU A 62 9.09 -0.45 -1.19
C GLU A 62 7.86 -1.20 -1.71
N MET A 63 6.71 -0.53 -1.83
CA MET A 63 5.50 -1.15 -2.37
C MET A 63 5.62 -1.45 -3.87
N ALA A 64 6.30 -0.60 -4.65
CA ALA A 64 6.61 -0.88 -6.04
C ALA A 64 7.51 -2.11 -6.19
N TRP A 65 8.41 -2.33 -5.22
CA TRP A 65 9.19 -3.55 -5.12
C TRP A 65 8.32 -4.77 -4.77
N GLU A 66 7.45 -4.68 -3.75
CA GLU A 66 6.49 -5.75 -3.38
C GLU A 66 5.60 -6.16 -4.57
N PHE A 67 5.15 -5.20 -5.39
CA PHE A 67 4.30 -5.46 -6.56
C PHE A 67 5.06 -5.81 -7.84
N ASN A 68 6.39 -5.82 -7.81
CA ASN A 68 7.25 -6.15 -8.94
C ASN A 68 6.89 -5.33 -10.21
N ILE A 69 6.82 -4.01 -10.06
CA ILE A 69 6.49 -3.08 -11.15
C ILE A 69 7.75 -2.86 -12.01
N ASP A 70 7.77 -3.47 -13.21
CA ASP A 70 8.96 -3.44 -14.10
C ASP A 70 9.28 -2.02 -14.67
N TRP A 71 8.30 -1.11 -14.70
CA TRP A 71 8.41 0.24 -15.30
C TRP A 71 8.47 1.37 -14.25
N TRP A 72 8.76 1.03 -13.00
CA TRP A 72 8.92 2.01 -11.92
C TRP A 72 10.21 2.84 -12.06
N ASP A 73 10.13 4.11 -11.68
CA ASP A 73 11.27 4.99 -11.51
C ASP A 73 11.14 5.74 -10.16
N SER A 74 12.22 5.75 -9.38
CA SER A 74 12.27 6.45 -8.09
C SER A 74 12.16 7.97 -8.26
N SER A 75 12.47 8.50 -9.45
CA SER A 75 12.38 9.95 -9.74
C SER A 75 10.99 10.45 -10.11
N PHE A 76 9.98 9.60 -10.14
CA PHE A 76 8.61 10.02 -10.44
C PHE A 76 8.02 10.94 -9.36
N SER A 77 7.10 11.81 -9.76
CA SER A 77 6.34 12.62 -8.81
C SER A 77 5.48 11.73 -7.90
N LEU A 78 5.20 12.17 -6.68
CA LEU A 78 4.37 11.42 -5.73
C LEU A 78 2.98 11.07 -6.30
N GLU A 79 2.41 11.95 -7.11
CA GLU A 79 1.10 11.73 -7.75
C GLU A 79 1.18 10.65 -8.83
N THR A 80 2.21 10.71 -9.69
CA THR A 80 2.47 9.66 -10.69
C THR A 80 2.69 8.31 -10.02
N LYS A 81 3.50 8.25 -8.95
CA LYS A 81 3.76 7.05 -8.16
C LYS A 81 2.46 6.40 -7.67
N ARG A 82 1.56 7.19 -7.07
CA ARG A 82 0.24 6.70 -6.60
C ARG A 82 -0.64 6.19 -7.73
N SER A 83 -0.65 6.89 -8.87
CA SER A 83 -1.41 6.46 -10.05
C SER A 83 -0.92 5.12 -10.61
N VAL A 84 0.41 4.96 -10.74
CA VAL A 84 1.05 3.73 -11.22
C VAL A 84 0.69 2.55 -10.33
N ILE A 85 0.76 2.72 -9.01
CA ILE A 85 0.41 1.66 -8.04
C ILE A 85 -1.07 1.28 -8.13
N ARG A 86 -2.00 2.23 -8.30
CA ARG A 86 -3.43 1.91 -8.47
C ARG A 86 -3.70 1.10 -9.74
N THR A 87 -3.02 1.44 -10.83
CA THR A 87 -3.27 0.84 -12.13
C THR A 87 -2.45 -0.44 -12.37
N CYS A 88 -1.40 -0.70 -11.57
CA CYS A 88 -0.51 -1.84 -11.79
C CYS A 88 -1.28 -3.16 -11.84
N TYR A 89 -2.23 -3.40 -10.94
CA TYR A 89 -3.01 -4.64 -10.91
C TYR A 89 -3.71 -4.92 -12.25
N ARG A 90 -4.34 -3.91 -12.86
CA ARG A 90 -5.01 -4.04 -14.16
C ARG A 90 -4.03 -4.33 -15.29
N VAL A 91 -2.84 -3.73 -15.25
CA VAL A 91 -1.77 -3.97 -16.24
C VAL A 91 -1.19 -5.38 -16.10
N HIS A 92 -1.03 -5.86 -14.87
CA HIS A 92 -0.61 -7.24 -14.59
C HIS A 92 -1.65 -8.26 -15.07
N GLU A 93 -2.94 -7.99 -14.85
CA GLU A 93 -4.04 -8.85 -15.31
C GLU A 93 -4.14 -8.92 -16.84
N LYS A 94 -3.99 -7.79 -17.53
CA LYS A 94 -4.14 -7.68 -19.00
C LYS A 94 -2.81 -7.71 -19.75
N ARG A 95 -1.75 -8.25 -19.13
CA ARG A 95 -0.41 -8.28 -19.72
C ARG A 95 -0.44 -9.01 -21.08
N GLY A 96 0.17 -8.42 -22.10
CA GLY A 96 0.17 -8.95 -23.46
C GLY A 96 -0.97 -8.44 -24.36
N THR A 97 -1.88 -7.62 -23.84
CA THR A 97 -2.87 -6.90 -24.66
C THR A 97 -2.33 -5.55 -25.14
N LYS A 98 -2.84 -5.05 -26.28
CA LYS A 98 -2.56 -3.69 -26.75
C LYS A 98 -2.87 -2.63 -25.68
N TRP A 99 -3.96 -2.83 -24.94
CA TRP A 99 -4.38 -1.95 -23.85
C TRP A 99 -3.29 -1.81 -22.77
N ALA A 100 -2.69 -2.92 -22.33
CA ALA A 100 -1.63 -2.87 -21.34
C ALA A 100 -0.40 -2.08 -21.84
N VAL A 101 -0.08 -2.17 -23.14
CA VAL A 101 1.02 -1.40 -23.73
C VAL A 101 0.71 0.09 -23.76
N GLU A 102 -0.51 0.48 -24.13
CA GLU A 102 -0.95 1.88 -24.15
C GLU A 102 -0.94 2.50 -22.74
N GLU A 103 -1.39 1.76 -21.75
CA GLU A 103 -1.40 2.18 -20.34
C GLU A 103 0.02 2.33 -19.78
N LEU A 104 0.93 1.42 -20.14
CA LEU A 104 2.35 1.53 -19.80
C LEU A 104 2.99 2.77 -20.40
N ILE A 105 2.68 3.10 -21.65
CA ILE A 105 3.22 4.29 -22.32
C ILE A 105 2.69 5.56 -21.66
N THR A 106 1.41 5.58 -21.29
CA THR A 106 0.78 6.73 -20.62
C THR A 106 1.39 6.97 -19.25
N SER A 107 1.51 5.92 -18.44
CA SER A 107 2.09 5.98 -17.10
C SER A 107 3.61 6.25 -17.11
N ALA A 108 4.34 5.71 -18.08
CA ALA A 108 5.77 5.97 -18.26
C ALA A 108 6.07 7.21 -19.13
N SER A 109 5.07 8.02 -19.49
CA SER A 109 5.26 9.15 -20.40
C SER A 109 6.25 10.19 -19.86
N GLU A 110 6.36 10.35 -18.53
CA GLU A 110 7.42 11.14 -17.88
C GLU A 110 8.81 10.59 -18.22
N TRP A 111 8.98 9.27 -18.19
CA TRP A 111 10.25 8.59 -18.54
C TRP A 111 10.60 8.72 -20.02
N VAL A 112 9.60 8.65 -20.91
CA VAL A 112 9.80 8.86 -22.36
C VAL A 112 10.25 10.29 -22.63
N LYS A 113 9.63 11.27 -21.95
CA LYS A 113 9.91 12.70 -22.13
C LYS A 113 11.32 13.07 -21.66
N LEU A 114 11.76 12.52 -20.53
CA LEU A 114 13.13 12.74 -20.00
C LEU A 114 14.22 12.22 -20.95
N ARG A 115 13.97 11.10 -21.65
CA ARG A 115 14.97 10.53 -22.57
C ARG A 115 14.94 11.15 -23.97
N SER A 116 13.81 11.71 -24.40
CA SER A 116 13.73 12.49 -25.65
C SER A 116 14.37 13.88 -25.53
N GLY A 117 14.56 14.41 -24.31
CA GLY A 117 15.19 15.71 -24.04
C GLY A 117 16.70 15.66 -23.83
N SER A 118 17.33 14.48 -23.75
CA SER A 118 18.74 14.30 -23.36
C SER A 118 19.67 13.90 -24.52
N SER A 119 19.45 14.40 -25.74
CA SER A 119 20.45 14.26 -26.83
C SER A 119 21.64 15.22 -26.67
N THR A 120 21.64 16.10 -25.66
CA THR A 120 22.80 16.92 -25.30
C THR A 120 23.02 16.90 -23.79
N ALA A 121 24.13 16.31 -23.38
CA ALA A 121 24.77 16.37 -22.06
C ALA A 121 24.40 15.35 -20.96
N ALA A 122 25.49 14.82 -20.38
CA ALA A 122 25.66 14.19 -19.07
C ALA A 122 25.21 12.73 -18.89
N GLY A 123 26.21 11.86 -18.75
CA GLY A 123 26.06 10.45 -18.43
C GLY A 123 26.07 10.12 -16.94
N ARG A 124 25.87 8.82 -16.68
CA ARG A 124 26.21 8.06 -15.47
C ARG A 124 25.58 8.54 -14.14
N THR A 125 24.34 8.12 -13.90
CA THR A 125 23.86 7.67 -12.56
C THR A 125 22.56 6.88 -12.72
N GLY A 126 22.66 5.60 -13.07
CA GLY A 126 21.46 4.74 -13.17
C GLY A 126 21.75 3.24 -13.32
N SER A 127 23.02 2.84 -13.26
CA SER A 127 23.44 1.46 -13.49
C SER A 127 23.31 0.53 -12.28
N LYS A 128 23.05 1.05 -11.07
CA LYS A 128 23.11 0.25 -9.83
C LYS A 128 21.81 -0.50 -9.50
N PHE A 129 20.64 -0.01 -9.92
CA PHE A 129 19.37 -0.69 -9.61
C PHE A 129 18.97 -1.74 -10.67
N ARG A 130 19.37 -1.53 -11.93
CA ARG A 130 19.00 -2.41 -13.06
C ARG A 130 19.71 -3.77 -13.07
N GLN A 131 20.90 -3.88 -12.45
CA GLN A 131 21.60 -5.17 -12.33
C GLN A 131 21.05 -6.07 -11.21
N VAL A 132 20.47 -5.50 -10.15
CA VAL A 132 19.91 -6.28 -9.03
C VAL A 132 18.62 -7.00 -9.44
N GLN A 133 17.81 -6.40 -10.31
CA GLN A 133 16.54 -6.98 -10.78
C GLN A 133 16.71 -8.15 -11.75
N ARG A 134 17.81 -8.22 -12.51
CA ARG A 134 18.05 -9.32 -13.47
C ARG A 134 18.56 -10.61 -12.82
N SER A 135 19.16 -10.52 -11.62
CA SER A 135 19.71 -11.67 -10.88
C SER A 135 18.72 -12.32 -9.91
N ARG A 136 17.51 -11.77 -9.72
CA ARG A 136 16.57 -12.21 -8.67
C ARG A 136 15.24 -12.75 -9.18
N LYS A 137 15.00 -12.76 -10.50
CA LYS A 137 13.77 -13.31 -11.13
C LYS A 137 13.61 -14.84 -11.00
N THR A 138 14.52 -15.54 -10.30
CA THR A 138 14.43 -16.99 -10.07
C THR A 138 13.85 -17.37 -8.70
N VAL A 139 13.57 -16.44 -7.78
CA VAL A 139 13.27 -16.80 -6.37
C VAL A 139 11.88 -16.39 -5.84
N CYS A 140 11.12 -15.51 -6.48
CA CYS A 140 9.76 -15.18 -6.01
C CYS A 140 8.67 -15.71 -6.95
N PHE A 141 8.48 -17.02 -6.92
CA PHE A 141 7.20 -17.66 -7.24
C PHE A 141 6.79 -18.37 -5.95
N ILE A 142 5.98 -17.72 -5.12
CA ILE A 142 5.08 -18.26 -4.08
C ILE A 142 4.49 -17.03 -3.35
N PHE A 143 3.14 -17.01 -3.33
CA PHE A 143 2.20 -15.95 -2.91
C PHE A 143 1.86 -14.88 -3.96
#